data_AF-A0A368F9U4-F1
#
_entry.id   AF-A0A368F9U4-F1
#
_cell.length_a   1.000
_cell.length_b   1.000
_cell.length_c   1.000
_cell.angle_alpha   90.00
_cell.angle_beta   90.00
_cell.angle_gamma   90.00
#
_symmetry.space_group_name_H-M   'P 1'
#
loop_
_entity.id
_entity.type
_entity.pdbx_description
1 polymer ?
#
loop_
_entity_poly.entity_id
_entity_poly.type
_entity_poly.pdbx_seq_one_letter_code
_entity_poly.pdbx_strand_id
1 'polypeptide(L)'
;MYQCTSSHAVSVGQAREWAHSLGIPYFRFSPRLTRAYDLDSTATDGIFDFWFETEVYLKTQAHQDIVNLCRLLKTMPAAGIQEYKEMD
;
A
#
# COMPACT_ATOMS: atom_id res chain seq x y z
N MET A 1 -16.31 -18.36 -5.95
CA MET A 1 -15.50 -18.13 -7.16
C MET A 1 -14.35 -17.20 -6.76
N TYR A 2 -13.10 -17.67 -6.80
CA TYR A 2 -11.96 -16.81 -6.44
C TYR A 2 -11.63 -15.90 -7.62
N GLN A 3 -11.61 -14.59 -7.39
CA GLN A 3 -11.16 -13.63 -8.39
C GLN A 3 -9.63 -13.65 -8.44
N CYS A 4 -9.05 -14.14 -9.54
CA CYS A 4 -7.60 -14.32 -9.71
C CYS A 4 -6.80 -13.03 -9.54
N THR A 5 -7.43 -11.87 -9.80
CA THR A 5 -6.81 -10.54 -9.71
C THR A 5 -7.22 -9.77 -8.46
N SER A 6 -7.92 -10.39 -7.52
CA SER A 6 -8.31 -9.69 -6.28
C SER A 6 -7.08 -9.43 -5.42
N SER A 7 -6.64 -8.19 -5.43
CA SER A 7 -5.63 -7.64 -4.51
C SER A 7 -6.25 -7.15 -3.18
N HIS A 8 -7.55 -7.41 -2.97
CA HIS A 8 -8.30 -7.00 -1.79
C HIS A 8 -8.85 -8.22 -1.01
N ALA A 9 -9.20 -7.98 0.26
CA ALA A 9 -9.73 -8.95 1.22
C ALA A 9 -8.78 -10.08 1.65
N VAL A 10 -8.73 -11.20 0.93
CA VAL A 10 -8.11 -12.45 1.42
C VAL A 10 -6.59 -12.33 1.53
N SER A 11 -5.93 -11.91 0.45
CA SER A 11 -4.47 -11.74 0.40
C SER A 11 -3.98 -10.75 1.45
N VAL A 12 -4.77 -9.72 1.71
CA VAL A 12 -4.48 -8.68 2.70
C VAL A 12 -4.64 -9.19 4.12
N GLY A 13 -5.72 -9.94 4.39
CA GLY A 13 -5.92 -10.59 5.68
C GLY A 13 -4.76 -11.55 5.96
N GLN A 14 -4.44 -12.43 5.02
CA GLN A 14 -3.33 -13.39 5.16
C GLN A 14 -1.99 -12.70 5.39
N ALA A 15 -1.65 -11.67 4.61
CA ALA A 15 -0.40 -10.92 4.78
C ALA A 15 -0.34 -10.20 6.15
N ARG A 16 -1.46 -9.63 6.61
CA ARG A 16 -1.55 -9.00 7.92
C ARG A 16 -1.35 -10.02 9.05
N GLU A 17 -2.09 -11.13 9.02
CA GLU A 17 -1.99 -12.16 10.06
C GLU A 17 -0.59 -12.77 10.11
N TRP A 18 0.04 -12.97 8.94
CA TRP A 18 1.40 -13.46 8.87
C TRP A 18 2.43 -12.44 9.38
N ALA A 19 2.30 -11.16 9.04
CA ALA A 19 3.17 -10.13 9.59
C ALA A 19 3.03 -10.03 11.12
N HIS A 20 1.80 -10.10 11.63
CA HIS A 20 1.51 -10.08 13.05
C HIS A 20 2.12 -11.29 13.78
N SER A 21 2.12 -12.49 13.18
CA SER A 21 2.74 -13.67 13.78
C SER A 21 4.27 -13.54 13.90
N LEU A 22 4.89 -12.68 13.09
CA LEU A 22 6.31 -12.34 13.15
C LEU A 22 6.60 -11.10 14.02
N GLY A 23 5.57 -10.48 14.62
CA GLY A 23 5.70 -9.23 15.36
C GLY A 23 6.04 -8.02 14.48
N ILE A 24 5.79 -8.10 13.17
CA ILE A 24 6.08 -7.05 12.20
C ILE A 24 4.83 -6.17 12.01
N PRO A 25 4.93 -4.84 12.14
CA PRO A 25 3.84 -3.93 11.83
C PRO A 25 3.41 -4.03 10.36
N TYR A 26 2.11 -4.21 10.10
CA TYR A 26 1.55 -4.28 8.75
C TYR A 26 0.81 -2.99 8.40
N PHE A 27 1.31 -2.25 7.40
CA PHE A 27 0.67 -1.06 6.86
C PHE A 27 0.10 -1.34 5.47
N ARG A 28 -1.18 -1.01 5.26
CA ARG A 28 -1.82 -1.08 3.94
C ARG A 28 -2.48 0.24 3.61
N PHE A 29 -1.97 0.90 2.58
CA PHE A 29 -2.55 2.11 2.03
C PHE A 29 -3.43 1.75 0.83
N SER A 30 -4.72 2.04 0.94
CA SER A 30 -5.69 1.78 -0.12
C SER A 30 -6.87 2.74 0.08
N PRO A 31 -6.97 3.83 -0.69
CA PRO A 31 -8.13 4.71 -0.62
C PRO A 31 -9.40 3.94 -1.01
N ARG A 32 -10.51 4.30 -0.39
CA ARG A 32 -11.83 3.84 -0.81
C ARG A 32 -12.35 4.78 -1.88
N LEU A 33 -12.23 4.36 -3.13
CA LEU A 33 -12.65 5.17 -4.25
C LEU A 33 -14.18 5.17 -4.39
N THR A 34 -14.76 6.29 -4.82
CA THR A 34 -16.22 6.43 -4.99
C THR A 34 -16.75 5.64 -6.18
N ARG A 35 -15.90 5.34 -7.16
CA ARG A 35 -16.20 4.54 -8.34
C ARG A 35 -15.05 3.61 -8.73
N ALA A 36 -15.36 2.63 -9.56
CA ALA A 36 -14.36 1.81 -10.23
C ALA A 36 -13.72 2.61 -11.38
N TYR A 37 -12.41 2.44 -11.57
CA TYR A 37 -11.67 2.98 -12.69
C TYR A 37 -11.08 1.82 -13.49
N ASP A 38 -11.28 1.86 -14.81
CA ASP A 38 -10.67 0.89 -15.71
C ASP A 38 -9.17 1.13 -15.83
N LEU A 39 -8.41 0.05 -16.03
CA LEU A 39 -6.95 0.09 -16.07
C LEU A 39 -6.41 0.93 -17.23
N ASP A 40 -7.11 0.93 -18.36
CA ASP A 40 -6.80 1.64 -19.60
C ASP A 40 -7.50 3.00 -19.71
N SER A 41 -8.08 3.50 -18.61
CA SER A 41 -8.73 4.81 -18.60
C SER A 41 -7.73 5.94 -18.88
N THR A 42 -8.02 6.72 -19.92
CA THR A 42 -7.27 7.93 -20.30
C THR A 42 -8.05 9.22 -20.02
N ALA A 43 -9.26 9.09 -19.45
CA ALA A 43 -10.13 10.22 -19.16
C ALA A 43 -9.57 11.07 -18.02
N THR A 44 -9.15 12.29 -18.36
CA THR A 44 -8.49 13.22 -17.45
C THR A 44 -9.31 13.50 -16.19
N ASP A 45 -10.61 13.72 -16.32
CA ASP A 45 -11.50 14.01 -15.18
C ASP A 45 -11.52 12.84 -14.18
N GLY A 46 -11.52 11.60 -14.67
CA GLY A 46 -11.47 10.42 -13.80
C GLY A 46 -10.14 10.28 -13.06
N ILE A 47 -9.03 10.62 -13.71
CA ILE A 47 -7.72 10.63 -13.07
C ILE A 47 -7.66 11.69 -11.96
N PHE A 48 -8.23 12.88 -12.21
CA PHE A 48 -8.28 13.93 -11.20
C PHE A 48 -9.14 13.56 -10.00
N ASP A 49 -10.32 12.97 -10.20
CA ASP A 49 -11.18 12.49 -9.12
C ASP A 49 -10.44 11.44 -8.27
N PHE A 50 -9.82 10.45 -8.93
CA PHE A 50 -9.02 9.41 -8.29
C PHE A 50 -7.87 10.00 -7.45
N TRP A 51 -7.13 10.98 -7.99
CA TRP A 51 -6.05 11.66 -7.28
C TRP A 51 -6.56 12.45 -6.08
N PHE A 52 -7.65 13.20 -6.25
CA PHE A 52 -8.24 13.97 -5.17
C PHE A 52 -8.72 13.09 -4.02
N GLU A 53 -9.43 12.00 -4.32
CA GLU A 53 -9.86 11.03 -3.31
C GLU A 53 -8.68 10.38 -2.59
N THR A 54 -7.61 10.08 -3.32
CA THR A 54 -6.37 9.55 -2.74
C THR A 54 -5.71 10.57 -1.81
N GLU A 55 -5.64 11.84 -2.21
CA GLU A 55 -5.08 12.92 -1.39
C GLU A 55 -5.88 13.12 -0.08
N VAL A 56 -7.21 13.10 -0.18
CA VAL A 56 -8.10 13.17 0.98
C VAL A 56 -7.85 11.98 1.92
N TYR A 57 -7.73 10.76 1.38
CA TYR A 57 -7.41 9.57 2.17
C TYR A 57 -6.06 9.70 2.90
N LEU A 58 -5.01 10.16 2.23
CA LEU A 58 -3.67 10.34 2.80
C LEU A 58 -3.66 11.37 3.93
N LYS A 59 -4.38 12.47 3.76
CA LYS A 59 -4.47 13.56 4.75
C LYS A 59 -5.41 13.28 5.91
N THR A 60 -6.29 12.29 5.79
CA THR A 60 -7.29 11.99 6.83
C THR A 60 -7.08 10.59 7.41
N GLN A 61 -7.62 9.57 6.76
CA GLN A 61 -7.70 8.19 7.26
C GLN A 61 -6.31 7.55 7.44
N ALA A 62 -5.38 7.78 6.50
CA ALA A 62 -4.07 7.17 6.53
C ALA A 62 -3.00 8.00 7.27
N HIS A 63 -3.31 9.23 7.66
CA HIS A 63 -2.30 10.19 8.14
C HIS A 63 -1.48 9.64 9.31
N GLN A 64 -2.16 9.09 10.31
CA GLN A 64 -1.50 8.56 11.51
C GLN A 64 -0.65 7.32 11.20
N ASP A 65 -1.11 6.46 10.30
CA ASP A 65 -0.39 5.26 9.86
C ASP A 65 0.88 5.64 9.07
N ILE A 66 0.80 6.67 8.24
CA ILE A 66 1.97 7.23 7.53
C ILE A 66 2.99 7.77 8.54
N VAL A 67 2.55 8.54 9.54
CA VAL A 67 3.43 9.06 10.59
C VAL A 67 4.10 7.91 11.37
N ASN A 68 3.35 6.86 11.69
CA ASN A 68 3.88 5.67 12.37
C ASN A 68 4.89 4.92 11.50
N LEU A 69 4.61 4.75 10.21
CA LEU A 69 5.54 4.15 9.25
C LEU A 69 6.82 4.98 9.12
N CYS A 70 6.72 6.31 8.97
CA CYS A 70 7.89 7.19 8.92
C CYS A 70 8.72 7.11 10.19
N ARG A 71 8.09 7.01 11.37
CA ARG A 71 8.79 6.83 12.64
C ARG A 71 9.52 5.49 12.67
N LEU A 72 8.85 4.41 12.28
CA LEU A 72 9.44 3.08 12.21
C LEU A 72 10.67 3.05 11.30
N LEU A 73 10.54 3.56 10.06
CA LEU A 73 11.63 3.57 9.09
C LEU A 73 12.85 4.38 9.57
N LYS A 74 12.63 5.46 10.33
CA LYS A 74 13.72 6.25 10.94
C LYS A 74 14.43 5.53 12.07
N THR A 75 13.75 4.63 12.77
CA THR A 75 14.34 3.83 13.85
C THR A 75 15.05 2.57 13.36
N MET A 76 14.79 2.16 12.12
CA MET A 76 15.43 1.00 11.54
C MET A 76 16.89 1.31 11.20
N PRO A 77 17.82 0.35 11.40
CA PRO A 77 19.17 0.50 10.92
C PRO A 77 19.16 0.73 9.41
N ALA A 78 20.06 1.57 8.91
CA ALA A 78 20.22 1.75 7.48
C ALA A 78 20.45 0.38 6.84
N ALA A 79 19.53 -0.04 5.95
CA ALA A 79 19.68 -1.30 5.26
C ALA A 79 20.98 -1.22 4.46
N GLY A 80 21.92 -2.13 4.74
CA GLY A 80 23.08 -2.32 3.88
C GLY A 80 22.57 -2.61 2.48
N ILE A 81 23.07 -1.89 1.47
CA ILE A 81 22.79 -2.19 0.07
C ILE A 81 23.27 -3.63 -0.16
N GLN A 82 22.33 -4.53 -0.44
CA GLN A 82 22.66 -5.91 -0.74
C GLN A 82 23.16 -5.92 -2.20
N GLU A 83 24.47 -5.80 -2.38
CA GLU A 83 25.11 -5.98 -3.68
C GLU A 83 24.87 -7.41 -4.14
N TYR A 84 23.99 -7.58 -5.13
CA TYR A 84 23.87 -8.84 -5.84
C TYR A 84 25.15 -9.02 -6.66
N LYS A 85 26.06 -9.88 -6.20
CA LYS A 85 27.18 -10.33 -7.03
C LYS A 85 26.59 -11.05 -8.24
N GLU A 86 26.80 -10.50 -9.42
CA GLU A 86 26.66 -11.25 -10.67
C GLU A 86 27.54 -12.49 -10.55
N MET A 87 26.93 -13.67 -10.70
CA MET A 87 27.68 -14.92 -10.81
C MET A 87 28.04 -15.08 -12.28
N ASP A 88 29.34 -15.01 -12.57
CA ASP A 88 29.95 -15.30 -13.88
C ASP A 88 29.65 -16.73 -14.36
#